data_AF-A0A957Q096-F1
#
_entry.id   AF-A0A957Q096-F1
#
_cell.length_a   1.000
_cell.length_b   1.000
_cell.length_c   1.000
_cell.angle_alpha   90.00
_cell.angle_beta   90.00
_cell.angle_gamma   90.00
#
_symmetry.space_group_name_H-M   'P 1'
#
loop_
_entity.id
_entity.type
_entity.pdbx_description
1 polymer ?
#
loop_
_entity_poly.entity_id
_entity_poly.type
_entity_poly.pdbx_seq_one_letter_code
_entity_poly.pdbx_strand_id
1 'polypeptide(L)'
;KHLHPGKAAFNGVLAADLARRGFTGARRILEGDRGFFAATSANPNPAAVSDGLGEQWKILENCYKLYSCCGHTHSAIDMALDFRQQQGWQPEEAVDSIADLQIETYAAGYEIVKEMNPSTPYQAKFSLAYCVAAGLLEGWVGLEQFSSERFAATGVVDEPTAALLRRTHVTVAPDLTANYPAEWGTRLTFILNSGHTQILAAAFPRGNPENPVATTALEDKFRTLVVPRYGDDVAAQALDAVRVLETYADMREASGQWTVRR
;
A
#
# COMPACT_ATOMS: atom_id res chain seq x y z
N LYS A 1 2.19 13.55 5.90
CA LYS A 1 0.96 12.78 5.54
C LYS A 1 0.42 11.91 6.69
N HIS A 2 1.26 11.18 7.45
CA HIS A 2 0.79 10.26 8.52
C HIS A 2 -0.08 10.91 9.60
N LEU A 3 0.09 12.20 9.89
CA LEU A 3 -0.70 12.93 10.88
C LEU A 3 -2.17 13.14 10.47
N HIS A 4 -2.48 13.18 9.17
CA HIS A 4 -3.84 13.48 8.69
C HIS A 4 -4.91 12.52 9.22
N PRO A 5 -4.77 11.18 9.10
CA PRO A 5 -5.76 10.25 9.65
C PRO A 5 -5.85 10.33 11.18
N GLY A 6 -4.73 10.51 11.88
CA GLY A 6 -4.74 10.68 13.34
C GLY A 6 -5.51 11.93 13.78
N LYS A 7 -5.32 13.04 13.08
CA LYS A 7 -6.06 14.28 13.35
C LYS A 7 -7.54 14.16 12.99
N ALA A 8 -7.88 13.47 11.90
CA ALA A 8 -9.26 13.21 11.52
C ALA A 8 -10.00 12.38 12.58
N ALA A 9 -9.39 11.29 13.07
CA ALA A 9 -9.92 10.47 14.14
C ALA A 9 -10.12 11.28 15.44
N PHE A 10 -9.11 12.05 15.85
CA PHE A 10 -9.20 12.95 17.00
C PHE A 10 -10.38 13.94 16.89
N ASN A 11 -10.52 14.59 15.73
CA ASN A 11 -11.58 15.56 15.50
C ASN A 11 -12.98 14.89 15.55
N GLY A 12 -13.11 13.65 15.06
CA GLY A 12 -14.35 12.88 15.13
C GLY A 12 -14.79 12.59 16.57
N VAL A 13 -13.86 12.11 17.41
CA VAL A 13 -14.13 11.86 18.84
C VAL A 13 -14.51 13.16 19.55
N LEU A 14 -13.74 14.23 19.33
CA LEU A 14 -14.02 15.53 19.93
C LEU A 14 -15.40 16.08 19.53
N ALA A 15 -15.78 15.97 18.24
CA ALA A 15 -17.08 16.42 17.75
C ALA A 15 -18.23 15.66 18.42
N ALA A 16 -18.12 14.33 18.57
CA ALA A 16 -19.09 13.51 19.28
C ALA A 16 -19.23 13.92 20.75
N ASP A 17 -18.10 14.18 21.44
CA ASP A 17 -18.10 14.61 22.83
C ASP A 17 -18.71 15.99 23.04
N LEU A 18 -18.43 16.94 22.13
CA LEU A 18 -19.03 18.27 22.15
C LEU A 18 -20.55 18.19 21.94
N ALA A 19 -21.00 17.41 20.94
CA ALA A 19 -22.42 17.21 20.67
C ALA A 19 -23.14 16.59 21.87
N ARG A 20 -22.53 15.58 22.52
CA ARG A 20 -23.06 14.95 23.74
C ARG A 20 -23.25 15.95 24.90
N ARG A 21 -22.47 17.04 24.92
CA ARG A 21 -22.55 18.12 25.92
C ARG A 21 -23.46 19.27 25.49
N GLY A 22 -24.20 19.13 24.39
CA GLY A 22 -25.13 20.14 23.89
C GLY A 22 -24.49 21.25 23.06
N PHE A 23 -23.22 21.12 22.65
CA PHE A 23 -22.63 22.04 21.68
C PHE A 23 -23.35 21.90 20.33
N THR A 24 -23.74 23.02 19.74
CA THR A 24 -24.53 23.03 18.49
C THR A 24 -23.65 23.30 17.28
N GLY A 25 -24.13 22.88 16.10
CA GLY A 25 -23.45 23.09 14.81
C GLY A 25 -24.44 23.31 13.68
N ALA A 26 -23.92 23.58 12.48
CA ALA A 26 -24.74 23.79 11.29
C ALA A 26 -25.53 22.51 10.92
N ARG A 27 -26.86 22.62 10.81
CA ARG A 27 -27.74 21.48 10.51
C ARG A 27 -27.71 21.01 9.05
N ARG A 28 -27.22 21.87 8.14
CA ARG A 28 -27.08 21.60 6.70
C ARG A 28 -25.62 21.76 6.28
N ILE A 29 -24.72 21.12 7.02
CA ILE A 29 -23.27 21.31 6.84
C ILE A 29 -22.78 20.76 5.50
N LEU A 30 -23.47 19.79 4.90
CA LEU A 30 -23.10 19.22 3.61
C LEU A 30 -23.74 19.99 2.45
N GLU A 31 -25.05 20.19 2.53
CA GLU A 31 -25.94 20.56 1.42
C GLU A 31 -26.47 22.00 1.47
N GLY A 32 -26.15 22.77 2.52
CA GLY A 32 -26.51 24.18 2.58
C GLY A 32 -25.83 25.01 1.49
N ASP A 33 -26.31 26.23 1.25
CA ASP A 33 -25.78 27.14 0.22
C ASP A 33 -24.27 27.46 0.40
N ARG A 34 -23.76 27.34 1.64
CA ARG A 34 -22.33 27.42 2.00
C ARG A 34 -21.80 26.11 2.60
N GLY A 35 -22.46 25.00 2.28
CA GLY A 35 -22.14 23.67 2.76
C GLY A 35 -20.94 23.07 2.05
N PHE A 36 -20.47 21.93 2.56
CA PHE A 36 -19.28 21.24 2.11
C PHE A 36 -19.28 20.95 0.60
N PHE A 37 -20.42 20.52 0.04
CA PHE A 37 -20.52 20.18 -1.37
C PHE A 37 -20.25 21.38 -2.27
N ALA A 38 -20.94 22.50 -2.02
CA ALA A 38 -20.74 23.74 -2.77
C ALA A 38 -19.34 24.34 -2.57
N ALA A 39 -18.74 24.13 -1.39
CA ALA A 39 -17.42 24.66 -1.07
C ALA A 39 -16.25 23.88 -1.69
N THR A 40 -16.44 22.60 -2.04
CA THR A 40 -15.34 21.70 -2.43
C THR A 40 -15.47 21.09 -3.81
N SER A 41 -16.63 21.20 -4.46
CA SER A 41 -16.87 20.67 -5.80
C SER A 41 -17.69 21.65 -6.65
N ALA A 42 -17.28 21.83 -7.90
CA ALA A 42 -18.05 22.56 -8.88
C ALA A 42 -19.30 21.78 -9.35
N ASN A 43 -19.24 20.44 -9.30
CA ASN A 43 -20.31 19.53 -9.73
C ASN A 43 -20.50 18.44 -8.66
N PRO A 44 -21.09 18.75 -7.49
CA PRO A 44 -21.30 17.76 -6.46
C PRO A 44 -22.37 16.74 -6.87
N ASN A 45 -22.22 15.49 -6.42
CA ASN A 45 -23.28 14.48 -6.47
C ASN A 45 -23.70 14.12 -5.03
N PRO A 46 -24.64 14.86 -4.40
CA PRO A 46 -25.08 14.59 -3.04
C PRO A 46 -25.67 13.19 -2.83
N ALA A 47 -26.33 12.63 -3.86
CA ALA A 47 -26.98 11.34 -3.77
C ALA A 47 -25.97 10.20 -3.49
N ALA A 48 -24.73 10.35 -3.96
CA ALA A 48 -23.66 9.37 -3.73
C ALA A 48 -23.31 9.16 -2.25
N VAL A 49 -23.63 10.11 -1.36
CA VAL A 49 -23.33 9.99 0.08
C VAL A 49 -24.22 8.97 0.79
N SER A 50 -25.46 8.82 0.33
CA SER A 50 -26.45 7.90 0.90
C SER A 50 -26.79 6.72 0.00
N ASP A 51 -26.17 6.63 -1.17
CA ASP A 51 -26.41 5.55 -2.12
C ASP A 51 -26.04 4.20 -1.51
N GLY A 52 -26.98 3.24 -1.57
CA GLY A 52 -26.82 1.91 -0.97
C GLY A 52 -26.68 1.89 0.57
N LEU A 53 -26.96 2.99 1.29
CA LEU A 53 -26.79 3.04 2.75
C LEU A 53 -27.72 2.03 3.46
N GLY A 54 -27.11 1.12 4.22
CA GLY A 54 -27.82 0.03 4.91
C GLY A 54 -27.93 -1.26 4.09
N GLU A 55 -27.58 -1.23 2.81
CA GLU A 55 -27.61 -2.39 1.90
C GLU A 55 -26.19 -2.78 1.43
N GLN A 56 -25.33 -1.79 1.21
CA GLN A 56 -23.96 -1.98 0.71
C GLN A 56 -22.94 -1.53 1.75
N TRP A 57 -21.92 -2.36 1.97
CA TRP A 57 -20.89 -2.12 2.98
C TRP A 57 -19.53 -1.87 2.33
N LYS A 58 -19.12 -0.59 2.30
CA LYS A 58 -17.83 -0.18 1.72
C LYS A 58 -16.60 -0.82 2.35
N ILE A 59 -16.69 -1.33 3.58
CA ILE A 59 -15.58 -2.05 4.23
C ILE A 59 -15.16 -3.32 3.45
N LEU A 60 -16.08 -3.94 2.71
CA LEU A 60 -15.82 -5.13 1.90
C LEU A 60 -15.05 -4.81 0.60
N GLU A 61 -15.04 -3.54 0.19
CA GLU A 61 -14.34 -3.04 -1.00
C GLU A 61 -12.90 -2.58 -0.68
N ASN A 62 -12.46 -2.70 0.58
CA ASN A 62 -11.13 -2.28 0.99
C ASN A 62 -10.03 -3.20 0.47
N CYS A 63 -8.87 -2.62 0.19
CA CYS A 63 -7.65 -3.34 -0.15
C CYS A 63 -6.71 -3.48 1.06
N TYR A 64 -6.03 -4.62 1.13
CA TYR A 64 -4.93 -4.83 2.06
C TYR A 64 -3.60 -4.54 1.37
N LYS A 65 -2.84 -3.59 1.93
CA LYS A 65 -1.47 -3.35 1.49
C LYS A 65 -0.54 -4.41 2.02
N LEU A 66 0.10 -5.21 1.18
CA LEU A 66 1.13 -6.15 1.65
C LEU A 66 2.47 -5.46 1.91
N TYR A 67 2.78 -4.43 1.13
CA TYR A 67 4.08 -3.76 1.13
C TYR A 67 4.04 -2.36 1.77
N SER A 68 5.19 -1.90 2.28
CA SER A 68 5.32 -0.65 3.05
C SER A 68 5.46 0.64 2.21
N CYS A 69 4.85 0.65 1.02
CA CYS A 69 4.96 1.71 0.01
C CYS A 69 3.62 2.13 -0.62
N CYS A 70 3.66 2.99 -1.64
CA CYS A 70 2.49 3.45 -2.38
C CYS A 70 1.72 2.29 -3.03
N GLY A 71 0.38 2.30 -3.00
CA GLY A 71 -0.43 1.20 -3.55
C GLY A 71 -0.24 1.00 -5.06
N HIS A 72 0.08 2.08 -5.78
CA HIS A 72 0.37 2.05 -7.22
C HIS A 72 1.63 1.25 -7.59
N THR A 73 2.44 0.82 -6.62
CA THR A 73 3.60 -0.03 -6.88
C THR A 73 3.33 -1.52 -6.65
N HIS A 74 2.20 -1.89 -6.04
CA HIS A 74 2.02 -3.22 -5.46
C HIS A 74 1.92 -4.31 -6.54
N SER A 75 1.20 -4.08 -7.64
CA SER A 75 1.10 -5.06 -8.74
C SER A 75 2.47 -5.37 -9.35
N ALA A 76 3.35 -4.37 -9.44
CA ALA A 76 4.71 -4.54 -9.94
C ALA A 76 5.57 -5.37 -8.98
N ILE A 77 5.45 -5.12 -7.67
CA ILE A 77 6.14 -5.88 -6.63
C ILE A 77 5.67 -7.33 -6.64
N ASP A 78 4.36 -7.59 -6.75
CA ASP A 78 3.82 -8.95 -6.81
C ASP A 78 4.44 -9.75 -7.96
N MET A 79 4.45 -9.18 -9.18
CA MET A 79 5.05 -9.80 -10.36
C MET A 79 6.55 -10.01 -10.22
N ALA A 80 7.26 -9.06 -9.62
CA ALA A 80 8.68 -9.14 -9.36
C ALA A 80 9.04 -10.28 -8.38
N LEU A 81 8.25 -10.41 -7.30
CA LEU A 81 8.41 -11.48 -6.32
C LEU A 81 8.11 -12.86 -6.91
N ASP A 82 7.03 -12.98 -7.69
CA ASP A 82 6.69 -14.23 -8.39
C ASP A 82 7.77 -14.62 -9.38
N PHE A 83 8.26 -13.67 -10.17
CA PHE A 83 9.31 -13.93 -11.14
C PHE A 83 10.61 -14.39 -10.46
N ARG A 84 11.04 -13.67 -9.42
CA ARG A 84 12.20 -14.06 -8.61
C ARG A 84 12.05 -15.49 -8.06
N GLN A 85 10.87 -15.82 -7.51
CA GLN A 85 10.60 -17.14 -6.96
C GLN A 85 10.63 -18.22 -8.05
N GLN A 86 10.03 -17.97 -9.21
CA GLN A 86 10.00 -18.90 -10.34
C GLN A 86 11.41 -19.20 -10.88
N GLN A 87 12.28 -18.19 -10.89
CA GLN A 87 13.67 -18.36 -11.31
C GLN A 87 14.56 -18.97 -10.22
N GLY A 88 14.10 -18.99 -8.97
CA GLY A 88 14.89 -19.44 -7.83
C GLY A 88 16.07 -18.51 -7.48
N TRP A 89 16.02 -17.25 -7.93
CA TRP A 89 17.14 -16.32 -7.82
C TRP A 89 17.47 -15.93 -6.38
N GLN A 90 18.76 -15.95 -6.08
CA GLN A 90 19.38 -15.21 -5.00
C GLN A 90 19.59 -13.73 -5.39
N PRO A 91 19.84 -12.82 -4.42
CA PRO A 91 19.94 -11.38 -4.71
C PRO A 91 20.93 -11.04 -5.83
N GLU A 92 22.14 -11.60 -5.78
CA GLU A 92 23.21 -11.34 -6.77
C GLU A 92 22.84 -11.88 -8.15
N GLU A 93 22.20 -13.05 -8.21
CA GLU A 93 21.78 -13.68 -9.46
C GLU A 93 20.71 -12.87 -10.19
N ALA A 94 19.82 -12.19 -9.47
CA ALA A 94 18.79 -11.35 -10.07
C ALA A 94 19.42 -10.13 -10.78
N VAL A 95 20.39 -9.45 -10.16
CA VAL A 95 21.11 -8.32 -10.80
C VAL A 95 21.87 -8.80 -12.04
N ASP A 96 22.56 -9.92 -11.91
CA ASP A 96 23.42 -10.44 -12.98
C ASP A 96 22.63 -11.06 -14.13
N SER A 97 21.39 -11.48 -13.90
CA SER A 97 20.55 -12.07 -14.95
C SER A 97 19.79 -11.04 -15.77
N ILE A 98 19.49 -9.86 -15.21
CA ILE A 98 18.63 -8.84 -15.85
C ILE A 98 19.48 -7.84 -16.65
N ALA A 99 19.28 -7.85 -17.97
CA ALA A 99 19.90 -6.90 -18.89
C ALA A 99 19.15 -5.55 -18.90
N ASP A 100 17.81 -5.59 -18.92
CA ASP A 100 16.94 -4.41 -18.94
C ASP A 100 15.58 -4.76 -18.32
N LEU A 101 14.98 -3.80 -17.62
CA LEU A 101 13.67 -3.93 -17.00
C LEU A 101 12.78 -2.77 -17.41
N GLN A 102 11.69 -3.06 -18.11
CA GLN A 102 10.70 -2.08 -18.51
C GLN A 102 9.43 -2.29 -17.68
N ILE A 103 8.95 -1.20 -17.09
CA ILE A 103 7.74 -1.17 -16.27
C ILE A 103 6.78 -0.18 -16.90
N GLU A 104 5.64 -0.68 -17.34
CA GLU A 104 4.54 0.09 -17.90
C GLU A 104 3.40 0.18 -16.89
N THR A 105 2.88 1.39 -16.67
CA THR A 105 1.74 1.65 -15.77
C THR A 105 0.80 2.68 -16.38
N TYR A 106 -0.26 3.04 -15.67
CA TYR A 106 -1.25 4.04 -16.09
C TYR A 106 -0.86 5.45 -15.65
N ALA A 107 -1.33 6.47 -16.39
CA ALA A 107 -0.90 7.86 -16.21
C ALA A 107 -1.07 8.40 -14.78
N ALA A 108 -2.21 8.16 -14.15
CA ALA A 108 -2.46 8.62 -12.77
C ALA A 108 -1.53 7.96 -11.75
N GLY A 109 -1.23 6.67 -11.92
CA GLY A 109 -0.27 5.95 -11.10
C GLY A 109 1.14 6.49 -11.30
N TYR A 110 1.57 6.61 -12.57
CA TYR A 110 2.89 7.14 -12.94
C TYR A 110 3.19 8.48 -12.27
N GLU A 111 2.27 9.44 -12.31
CA GLU A 111 2.46 10.75 -11.69
C GLU A 111 2.79 10.69 -10.19
N ILE A 112 2.34 9.63 -9.51
CA ILE A 112 2.57 9.40 -8.09
C ILE A 112 3.86 8.60 -7.84
N VAL A 113 4.24 7.68 -8.73
CA VAL A 113 5.33 6.71 -8.49
C VAL A 113 6.55 6.82 -9.44
N LYS A 114 6.66 7.91 -10.20
CA LYS A 114 7.71 8.19 -11.19
C LYS A 114 9.11 8.50 -10.63
N GLU A 115 9.32 8.45 -9.32
CA GLU A 115 10.66 8.68 -8.76
C GLU A 115 11.60 7.55 -9.21
N MET A 116 12.68 7.88 -9.92
CA MET A 116 13.60 6.90 -10.49
C MET A 116 14.88 6.71 -9.66
N ASN A 117 15.30 7.73 -8.91
CA ASN A 117 16.51 7.67 -8.08
C ASN A 117 16.24 8.25 -6.69
N PRO A 118 15.49 7.52 -5.84
CA PRO A 118 15.17 8.01 -4.51
C PRO A 118 16.43 8.15 -3.65
N SER A 119 16.58 9.30 -2.99
CA SER A 119 17.68 9.60 -2.06
C SER A 119 17.20 9.69 -0.60
N THR A 120 15.93 9.34 -0.35
CA THR A 120 15.33 9.31 0.98
C THR A 120 14.33 8.16 1.12
N PRO A 121 14.09 7.67 2.36
CA PRO A 121 13.02 6.73 2.67
C PRO A 121 11.64 7.13 2.15
N TYR A 122 11.34 8.43 2.19
CA TYR A 122 10.04 8.92 1.75
C TYR A 122 9.91 8.81 0.23
N GLN A 123 10.89 9.30 -0.52
CA GLN A 123 10.91 9.18 -1.99
C GLN A 123 10.86 7.72 -2.44
N ALA A 124 11.60 6.83 -1.78
CA ALA A 124 11.62 5.41 -2.11
C ALA A 124 10.24 4.75 -2.05
N LYS A 125 9.36 5.17 -1.13
CA LYS A 125 7.97 4.69 -1.04
C LYS A 125 7.09 5.10 -2.23
N PHE A 126 7.56 6.05 -3.03
CA PHE A 126 6.94 6.56 -4.24
C PHE A 126 7.84 6.35 -5.48
N SER A 127 8.74 5.37 -5.42
CA SER A 127 9.56 4.96 -6.55
C SER A 127 9.14 3.56 -6.98
N LEU A 128 8.49 3.45 -8.14
CA LEU A 128 8.10 2.15 -8.70
C LEU A 128 9.34 1.29 -8.99
N ALA A 129 10.36 1.90 -9.60
CA ALA A 129 11.62 1.25 -9.92
C ALA A 129 12.31 0.68 -8.66
N TYR A 130 12.44 1.48 -7.60
CA TYR A 130 13.05 1.03 -6.34
C TYR A 130 12.28 -0.10 -5.69
N CYS A 131 10.95 0.02 -5.63
CA CYS A 131 10.12 -1.01 -5.01
C CYS A 131 10.24 -2.36 -5.73
N VAL A 132 10.29 -2.35 -7.07
CA VAL A 132 10.51 -3.57 -7.87
C VAL A 132 11.91 -4.13 -7.67
N ALA A 133 12.93 -3.27 -7.67
CA ALA A 133 14.30 -3.69 -7.41
C ALA A 133 14.45 -4.34 -6.02
N ALA A 134 13.91 -3.72 -4.97
CA ALA A 134 13.91 -4.30 -3.63
C ALA A 134 13.22 -5.67 -3.57
N GLY A 135 12.09 -5.83 -4.27
CA GLY A 135 11.39 -7.12 -4.37
C GLY A 135 12.22 -8.20 -5.06
N LEU A 136 12.89 -7.88 -6.18
CA LEU A 136 13.74 -8.82 -6.91
C LEU A 136 14.98 -9.24 -6.11
N LEU A 137 15.61 -8.31 -5.42
CA LEU A 137 16.85 -8.56 -4.70
C LEU A 137 16.60 -9.25 -3.37
N GLU A 138 15.68 -8.71 -2.58
CA GLU A 138 15.52 -9.14 -1.18
C GLU A 138 14.38 -10.14 -0.99
N GLY A 139 13.55 -10.36 -2.02
CA GLY A 139 12.39 -11.26 -1.92
C GLY A 139 11.28 -10.75 -1.00
N TRP A 140 11.35 -9.49 -0.57
CA TRP A 140 10.36 -8.84 0.29
C TRP A 140 10.44 -7.30 0.22
N VAL A 141 9.33 -6.60 0.49
CA VAL A 141 9.26 -5.13 0.54
C VAL A 141 8.55 -4.65 1.82
N GLY A 142 9.29 -4.70 2.92
CA GLY A 142 8.86 -4.31 4.27
C GLY A 142 9.37 -2.95 4.71
N LEU A 143 9.32 -2.66 6.01
CA LEU A 143 9.81 -1.39 6.58
C LEU A 143 11.34 -1.24 6.44
N GLU A 144 12.07 -2.35 6.50
CA GLU A 144 13.53 -2.39 6.46
C GLU A 144 14.10 -1.88 5.14
N GLN A 145 13.43 -2.18 4.01
CA GLN A 145 13.78 -1.67 2.69
C GLN A 145 13.59 -0.14 2.57
N PHE A 146 13.02 0.52 3.58
CA PHE A 146 12.91 1.98 3.61
C PHE A 146 13.66 2.59 4.80
N SER A 147 14.68 1.90 5.34
CA SER A 147 15.52 2.45 6.42
C SER A 147 16.39 3.60 5.90
N SER A 148 16.76 4.53 6.77
CA SER A 148 17.53 5.73 6.40
C SER A 148 18.90 5.40 5.82
N GLU A 149 19.52 4.33 6.29
CA GLU A 149 20.90 3.95 6.01
C GLU A 149 21.08 3.47 4.56
N ARG A 150 19.99 3.11 3.89
CA ARG A 150 19.96 2.69 2.49
C ARG A 150 20.11 3.84 1.50
N PHE A 151 20.03 5.08 1.98
CA PHE A 151 20.00 6.27 1.13
C PHE A 151 21.05 7.31 1.53
N ALA A 152 21.66 7.92 0.52
CA ALA A 152 22.52 9.08 0.64
C ALA A 152 22.04 10.17 -0.32
N ALA A 153 22.64 11.35 -0.25
CA ALA A 153 22.29 12.47 -1.14
C ALA A 153 22.38 12.11 -2.64
N THR A 154 23.21 11.13 -3.00
CA THR A 154 23.41 10.65 -4.37
C THR A 154 22.41 9.58 -4.82
N GLY A 155 21.55 9.07 -3.92
CA GLY A 155 20.58 8.02 -4.21
C GLY A 155 20.72 6.83 -3.27
N VAL A 156 20.40 5.64 -3.78
CA VAL A 156 20.54 4.37 -3.06
C VAL A 156 22.02 4.03 -2.85
N VAL A 157 22.38 3.60 -1.65
CA VAL A 157 23.77 3.28 -1.25
C VAL A 157 24.14 1.84 -1.63
N ASP A 158 23.18 0.92 -1.60
CA ASP A 158 23.38 -0.47 -1.97
C ASP A 158 23.62 -0.60 -3.48
N GLU A 159 24.81 -1.06 -3.87
CA GLU A 159 25.24 -1.11 -5.28
C GLU A 159 24.42 -2.10 -6.13
N PRO A 160 24.10 -3.33 -5.67
CA PRO A 160 23.17 -4.21 -6.39
C PRO A 160 21.85 -3.52 -6.75
N THR A 161 21.24 -2.82 -5.79
CA THR A 161 20.01 -2.06 -6.02
C THR A 161 20.24 -0.91 -7.00
N ALA A 162 21.30 -0.12 -6.81
CA ALA A 162 21.64 1.00 -7.69
C ALA A 162 21.93 0.53 -9.13
N ALA A 163 22.56 -0.62 -9.30
CA ALA A 163 22.86 -1.23 -10.59
C ALA A 163 21.61 -1.62 -11.36
N LEU A 164 20.65 -2.25 -10.69
CA LEU A 164 19.36 -2.62 -11.29
C LEU A 164 18.54 -1.37 -11.65
N LEU A 165 18.54 -0.34 -10.79
CA LEU A 165 17.86 0.93 -11.07
C LEU A 165 18.37 1.61 -12.35
N ARG A 166 19.68 1.56 -12.63
CA ARG A 166 20.26 2.14 -13.85
C ARG A 166 19.74 1.51 -15.15
N ARG A 167 19.18 0.29 -15.07
CA ARG A 167 18.63 -0.47 -16.21
C ARG A 167 17.12 -0.65 -16.10
N THR A 168 16.47 0.11 -15.22
CA THR A 168 15.03 0.08 -15.02
C THR A 168 14.39 1.32 -15.62
N HIS A 169 13.33 1.12 -16.40
CA HIS A 169 12.59 2.17 -17.07
C HIS A 169 11.12 2.11 -16.69
N VAL A 170 10.53 3.25 -16.34
CA VAL A 170 9.11 3.35 -16.01
C VAL A 170 8.42 4.26 -17.03
N THR A 171 7.35 3.78 -17.66
CA THR A 171 6.62 4.51 -18.70
C THR A 171 5.10 4.38 -18.55
N VAL A 172 4.37 5.26 -19.24
CA VAL A 172 2.90 5.24 -19.28
C VAL A 172 2.43 4.46 -20.49
N ALA A 173 1.53 3.50 -20.26
CA ALA A 173 0.86 2.73 -21.29
C ALA A 173 -0.58 3.25 -21.52
N PRO A 174 -0.94 3.67 -22.75
CA PRO A 174 -2.28 4.18 -23.05
C PRO A 174 -3.40 3.16 -22.81
N ASP A 175 -3.16 1.88 -23.11
CA ASP A 175 -4.08 0.78 -22.87
C ASP A 175 -4.37 0.60 -21.36
N LEU A 176 -3.34 0.63 -20.52
CA LEU A 176 -3.52 0.57 -19.06
C LEU A 176 -4.21 1.83 -18.51
N THR A 177 -3.93 2.99 -19.11
CA THR A 177 -4.56 4.26 -18.72
C THR A 177 -6.05 4.28 -19.03
N ALA A 178 -6.48 3.67 -20.14
CA ALA A 178 -7.88 3.60 -20.52
C ALA A 178 -8.75 2.81 -19.53
N ASN A 179 -8.16 1.87 -18.79
CA ASN A 179 -8.87 1.05 -17.80
C ASN A 179 -8.93 1.71 -16.40
N TYR A 180 -8.19 2.78 -16.14
CA TYR A 180 -8.23 3.47 -14.84
C TYR A 180 -9.52 4.33 -14.71
N PRO A 181 -10.24 4.30 -13.57
CA PRO A 181 -9.87 3.70 -12.28
C PRO A 181 -10.40 2.27 -12.04
N ALA A 182 -11.04 1.65 -13.03
CA ALA A 182 -11.58 0.30 -12.88
C ALA A 182 -10.49 -0.75 -12.65
N GLU A 183 -9.30 -0.56 -13.24
CA GLU A 183 -8.12 -1.40 -13.02
C GLU A 183 -6.89 -0.56 -12.65
N TRP A 184 -5.96 -1.15 -11.92
CA TRP A 184 -4.67 -0.57 -11.55
C TRP A 184 -3.54 -1.30 -12.30
N GLY A 185 -3.70 -1.35 -13.62
CA GLY A 185 -2.90 -2.16 -14.53
C GLY A 185 -1.40 -1.87 -14.47
N THR A 186 -0.59 -2.92 -14.52
CA THR A 186 0.87 -2.83 -14.65
C THR A 186 1.38 -3.96 -15.54
N ARG A 187 2.39 -3.67 -16.37
CA ARG A 187 3.09 -4.64 -17.22
C ARG A 187 4.60 -4.53 -17.01
N LEU A 188 5.27 -5.67 -16.76
CA LEU A 188 6.72 -5.77 -16.61
C LEU A 188 7.29 -6.56 -17.77
N THR A 189 8.32 -6.03 -18.41
CA THR A 189 9.11 -6.71 -19.43
C THR A 189 10.54 -6.85 -18.93
N PHE A 190 10.95 -8.08 -18.63
CA PHE A 190 12.30 -8.44 -18.26
C PHE A 190 13.05 -8.90 -19.50
N ILE A 191 14.15 -8.23 -19.83
CA ILE A 191 15.10 -8.69 -20.85
C ILE A 191 16.28 -9.29 -20.10
N LEU A 192 16.52 -10.58 -20.29
CA LEU A 192 17.56 -11.32 -19.60
C LEU A 192 18.87 -11.34 -20.41
N ASN A 193 20.01 -11.44 -19.71
CA ASN A 193 21.33 -11.57 -20.34
C ASN A 193 21.49 -12.88 -21.14
N SER A 194 20.63 -13.87 -20.90
CA SER A 194 20.51 -15.08 -21.74
C SER A 194 19.90 -14.82 -23.12
N GLY A 195 19.36 -13.63 -23.37
CA GLY A 195 18.60 -13.27 -24.58
C GLY A 195 17.11 -13.61 -24.50
N HIS A 196 16.63 -14.19 -23.40
CA HIS A 196 15.22 -14.44 -23.17
C HIS A 196 14.49 -13.19 -22.68
N THR A 197 13.25 -13.01 -23.14
CA THR A 197 12.36 -11.93 -22.69
C THR A 197 11.14 -12.52 -21.99
N GLN A 198 10.89 -12.10 -20.75
CA GLN A 198 9.70 -12.44 -20.00
C GLN A 198 8.80 -11.22 -19.86
N ILE A 199 7.52 -11.36 -20.23
CA ILE A 199 6.51 -10.31 -20.06
C ILE A 199 5.49 -10.80 -19.02
N LEU A 200 5.18 -9.96 -18.04
CA LEU A 200 4.17 -10.19 -17.00
C LEU A 200 3.20 -9.01 -16.98
N ALA A 201 1.93 -9.27 -16.66
CA ALA A 201 0.93 -8.23 -16.49
C ALA A 201 -0.07 -8.57 -15.38
N ALA A 202 -0.54 -7.56 -14.67
CA ALA A 202 -1.57 -7.69 -13.64
C ALA A 202 -2.49 -6.47 -13.63
N ALA A 203 -3.80 -6.70 -13.47
CA ALA A 203 -4.81 -5.64 -13.36
C ALA A 203 -4.95 -5.10 -11.94
N PHE A 204 -4.70 -5.93 -10.92
CA PHE A 204 -4.89 -5.59 -9.51
C PHE A 204 -3.76 -6.17 -8.64
N PRO A 205 -3.31 -5.42 -7.62
CA PRO A 205 -2.34 -5.93 -6.65
C PRO A 205 -2.98 -6.96 -5.74
N ARG A 206 -2.17 -7.87 -5.19
CA ARG A 206 -2.63 -8.77 -4.12
C ARG A 206 -3.14 -7.98 -2.93
N GLY A 207 -4.26 -8.44 -2.38
CA GLY A 207 -4.96 -7.80 -1.28
C GLY A 207 -6.14 -6.93 -1.72
N ASN A 208 -6.30 -6.67 -3.02
CA ASN A 208 -7.55 -6.15 -3.56
C ASN A 208 -8.67 -7.22 -3.55
N PRO A 209 -9.96 -6.82 -3.53
CA PRO A 209 -11.07 -7.76 -3.68
C PRO A 209 -10.96 -8.65 -4.93
N GLU A 210 -10.44 -8.12 -6.04
CA GLU A 210 -10.25 -8.83 -7.30
C GLU A 210 -9.02 -9.76 -7.30
N ASN A 211 -8.10 -9.58 -6.35
CA ASN A 211 -6.90 -10.40 -6.18
C ASN A 211 -6.67 -10.65 -4.67
N PRO A 212 -7.56 -11.41 -4.02
CA PRO A 212 -7.59 -11.53 -2.57
C PRO A 212 -6.40 -12.32 -2.03
N VAL A 213 -6.09 -12.08 -0.76
CA VAL A 213 -5.08 -12.84 -0.02
C VAL A 213 -5.72 -13.67 1.08
N ALA A 214 -5.10 -14.80 1.39
CA ALA A 214 -5.51 -15.61 2.53
C ALA A 214 -5.29 -14.84 3.85
N THR A 215 -6.18 -15.06 4.82
CA THR A 215 -6.05 -14.50 6.17
C THR A 215 -4.69 -14.82 6.79
N THR A 216 -4.14 -16.00 6.56
CA THR A 216 -2.81 -16.40 7.06
C THR A 216 -1.70 -15.46 6.57
N ALA A 217 -1.75 -14.99 5.32
CA ALA A 217 -0.78 -14.03 4.82
C ALA A 217 -0.88 -12.66 5.53
N LEU A 218 -2.10 -12.27 5.94
CA LEU A 218 -2.31 -11.06 6.75
C LEU A 218 -1.80 -11.24 8.19
N GLU A 219 -1.97 -12.43 8.76
CA GLU A 219 -1.45 -12.78 10.09
C GLU A 219 0.08 -12.82 10.10
N ASP A 220 0.70 -13.41 9.07
CA ASP A 220 2.15 -13.43 8.91
C ASP A 220 2.69 -12.00 8.83
N LYS A 221 2.07 -11.16 7.98
CA LYS A 221 2.39 -9.74 7.92
C LYS A 221 2.22 -9.05 9.28
N PHE A 222 1.13 -9.30 10.00
CA PHE A 222 0.92 -8.75 11.34
C PHE A 222 2.08 -9.13 12.28
N ARG A 223 2.50 -10.39 12.29
CA ARG A 223 3.65 -10.86 13.09
C ARG A 223 4.93 -10.12 12.72
N THR A 224 5.23 -9.93 11.42
CA THR A 224 6.42 -9.17 11.00
C THR A 224 6.47 -7.74 11.53
N LEU A 225 5.31 -7.13 11.81
CA LEU A 225 5.21 -5.76 12.30
C LEU A 225 5.21 -5.69 13.84
N VAL A 226 4.66 -6.69 14.51
CA VAL A 226 4.41 -6.66 15.96
C VAL A 226 5.52 -7.34 16.75
N VAL A 227 5.99 -8.51 16.29
CA VAL A 227 7.00 -9.31 17.00
C VAL A 227 8.29 -8.52 17.27
N PRO A 228 8.88 -7.76 16.32
CA PRO A 228 10.12 -7.03 16.59
C PRO A 228 10.02 -5.98 17.70
N ARG A 229 8.81 -5.48 17.98
CA ARG A 229 8.59 -4.41 18.96
C ARG A 229 7.99 -4.89 20.28
N TYR A 230 7.16 -5.93 20.24
CA TYR A 230 6.34 -6.36 21.37
C TYR A 230 6.50 -7.83 21.74
N GLY A 231 7.26 -8.60 20.96
CA GLY A 231 7.49 -10.03 21.20
C GLY A 231 6.39 -10.93 20.63
N ASP A 232 6.68 -12.23 20.57
CA ASP A 232 5.79 -13.23 19.97
C ASP A 232 4.52 -13.46 20.81
N ASP A 233 4.64 -13.49 22.13
CA ASP A 233 3.51 -13.67 23.05
C ASP A 233 2.41 -12.62 22.83
N VAL A 234 2.80 -11.34 22.73
CA VAL A 234 1.87 -10.23 22.49
C VAL A 234 1.22 -10.36 21.11
N ALA A 235 2.00 -10.74 20.09
CA ALA A 235 1.47 -10.93 18.75
C ALA A 235 0.46 -12.08 18.69
N ALA A 236 0.76 -13.21 19.34
CA ALA A 236 -0.14 -14.36 19.42
C ALA A 236 -1.44 -14.01 20.15
N GLN A 237 -1.36 -13.39 21.34
CA GLN A 237 -2.54 -12.97 22.11
C GLN A 237 -3.43 -12.01 21.33
N ALA A 238 -2.83 -11.04 20.63
CA ALA A 238 -3.59 -10.10 19.81
C ALA A 238 -4.30 -10.79 18.64
N LEU A 239 -3.63 -11.72 17.95
CA LEU A 239 -4.24 -12.49 16.86
C LEU A 239 -5.40 -13.36 17.36
N ASP A 240 -5.20 -14.08 18.47
CA ASP A 240 -6.25 -14.95 19.04
C ASP A 240 -7.48 -14.15 19.44
N ALA A 241 -7.30 -12.96 20.02
CA ALA A 241 -8.41 -12.09 20.37
C ALA A 241 -9.12 -11.49 19.15
N VAL A 242 -8.38 -11.12 18.09
CA VAL A 242 -8.98 -10.58 16.85
C VAL A 242 -9.77 -11.65 16.07
N ARG A 243 -9.33 -12.92 16.11
CA ARG A 243 -10.01 -14.03 15.42
C ARG A 243 -11.41 -14.33 15.94
N VAL A 244 -11.71 -13.96 17.19
CA VAL A 244 -13.02 -14.15 17.83
C VAL A 244 -13.60 -12.82 18.30
N LEU A 245 -13.25 -11.71 17.62
CA LEU A 245 -13.57 -10.36 18.04
C LEU A 245 -15.08 -10.15 18.26
N GLU A 246 -15.91 -10.79 17.44
CA GLU A 246 -17.37 -10.74 17.48
C GLU A 246 -17.97 -11.38 18.74
N THR A 247 -17.19 -12.18 19.48
CA THR A 247 -17.64 -12.82 20.71
C THR A 247 -17.53 -11.91 21.94
N TYR A 248 -16.78 -10.80 21.83
CA TYR A 248 -16.64 -9.83 22.92
C TYR A 248 -17.80 -8.83 22.90
N ALA A 249 -18.42 -8.62 24.06
CA ALA A 249 -19.44 -7.59 24.23
C ALA A 249 -18.85 -6.18 24.39
N ASP A 250 -17.57 -6.09 24.81
CA ASP A 250 -16.85 -4.83 25.03
C ASP A 250 -15.45 -4.89 24.44
N MET A 251 -15.09 -3.89 23.62
CA MET A 251 -13.76 -3.76 23.03
C MET A 251 -12.64 -3.65 24.07
N ARG A 252 -12.93 -3.21 25.30
CA ARG A 252 -11.97 -3.21 26.42
C ARG A 252 -11.56 -4.62 26.82
N GLU A 253 -12.46 -5.59 26.78
CA GLU A 253 -12.17 -7.00 27.07
C GLU A 253 -11.28 -7.61 25.99
N ALA A 254 -11.59 -7.34 24.72
CA ALA A 254 -10.76 -7.76 23.59
C ALA A 254 -9.36 -7.14 23.70
N SER A 255 -9.27 -5.81 23.83
CA SER A 255 -7.97 -5.11 23.92
C SER A 255 -7.18 -5.43 25.19
N GLY A 256 -7.83 -5.91 26.24
CA GLY A 256 -7.20 -6.35 27.48
C GLY A 256 -6.47 -7.69 27.36
N GLN A 257 -6.73 -8.47 26.30
CA GLN A 257 -6.06 -9.77 26.08
C GLN A 257 -4.56 -9.64 25.79
N TRP A 258 -4.11 -8.48 25.28
CA TRP A 258 -2.71 -8.22 25.00
C TRP A 258 -2.25 -6.98 25.76
N THR A 259 -1.23 -7.12 26.62
CA THR A 259 -0.66 -5.98 27.33
C THR A 259 0.59 -5.50 26.63
N VAL A 260 0.51 -4.33 25.99
CA VAL A 260 1.68 -3.61 25.52
C VAL A 260 2.32 -2.91 26.73
N ARG A 261 3.31 -3.56 27.35
CA ARG A 261 4.14 -2.87 28.35
C ARG A 261 4.92 -1.76 27.63
N ARG A 262 4.71 -0.51 28.09
CA ARG A 262 5.43 0.65 27.56
C ARG A 262 6.91 0.58 27.89
#